data_AF-A0A8C5E7W0-F1
#
_entry.id   AF-A0A8C5E7W0-F1
#
_cell.length_a   1.000
_cell.length_b   1.000
_cell.length_c   1.000
_cell.angle_alpha   90.00
_cell.angle_beta   90.00
_cell.angle_gamma   90.00
#
_symmetry.space_group_name_H-M   'P 1'
#
loop_
_entity.id
_entity.type
_entity.pdbx_description
1 polymer ?
#
loop_
_entity_poly.entity_id
_entity_poly.type
_entity_poly.pdbx_seq_one_letter_code
_entity_poly.pdbx_strand_id
1 'polypeptide(L)'
;HQSGFTFLQTFPPSYFLEIFDDEEYDCRTPDGWLSLGTSDGHSDHKPIPAKALLPNADHASSDATLCQSVDYSWHLVGVLHYSLEKHQYLVQKVLQRSGYTDTNKSQIPTPKILKPIFYWVPRIRLLFSGEDPRIFVERIQFALNHRALTEARLFQQLAVDCMPRTPSLSSDSLQRIKALALSTPGLRCETSVKSRLTAEEIKLEYDCIMNRVIFEQLTKDDLKDFLHFTLPPKEHTLAPLKGRIKPLFINTLYQGWGPL
;
A
#
# COMPACT_ATOMS: atom_id res chain seq x y z
N HIS A 1 -20.53 28.06 -9.59
CA HIS A 1 -19.41 27.18 -9.97
C HIS A 1 -18.40 27.15 -8.83
N GLN A 2 -18.52 26.20 -7.92
CA GLN A 2 -17.46 25.79 -6.98
C GLN A 2 -17.95 24.49 -6.33
N SER A 3 -17.74 23.39 -7.05
CA SER A 3 -17.92 22.03 -6.56
C SER A 3 -16.63 21.29 -6.87
N GLY A 4 -15.92 20.85 -5.84
CA GLY A 4 -14.72 20.05 -5.99
C GLY A 4 -13.85 20.17 -4.75
N PHE A 5 -13.47 19.03 -4.19
CA PHE A 5 -12.60 18.85 -3.02
C PHE A 5 -13.25 18.87 -1.63
N THR A 6 -14.25 18.02 -1.45
CA THR A 6 -14.51 17.40 -0.14
C THR A 6 -14.58 15.89 -0.31
N PHE A 7 -13.42 15.26 -0.55
CA PHE A 7 -13.27 13.80 -0.57
C PHE A 7 -12.02 13.39 0.21
N LEU A 8 -11.86 13.85 1.45
CA LEU A 8 -10.83 13.35 2.36
C LEU A 8 -11.31 13.38 3.82
N GLN A 9 -12.51 12.85 4.06
CA GLN A 9 -12.93 12.49 5.42
C GLN A 9 -13.36 11.03 5.47
N THR A 10 -12.52 10.17 4.89
CA THR A 10 -12.42 8.77 5.28
C THR A 10 -11.54 8.71 6.53
N PHE A 11 -11.84 7.78 7.44
CA PHE A 11 -11.03 7.37 8.58
C PHE A 11 -9.52 7.51 8.33
N PRO A 12 -8.67 7.80 9.35
CA PRO A 12 -7.23 7.82 9.15
C PRO A 12 -6.83 6.55 8.40
N PRO A 13 -6.10 6.67 7.27
CA PRO A 13 -5.79 5.52 6.45
C PRO A 13 -5.14 4.47 7.34
N SER A 14 -5.75 3.27 7.38
CA SER A 14 -5.34 2.23 8.33
C SER A 14 -3.93 1.72 8.02
N TYR A 15 -3.45 1.99 6.81
CA TYR A 15 -2.16 1.57 6.30
C TYR A 15 -1.39 2.72 5.65
N PHE A 16 -0.08 2.73 5.90
CA PHE A 16 0.89 3.60 5.24
C PHE A 16 0.89 3.38 3.73
N LEU A 17 0.96 4.46 2.95
CA LEU A 17 0.87 4.40 1.48
C LEU A 17 2.07 3.65 0.87
N GLU A 18 3.21 3.69 1.56
CA GLU A 18 4.44 2.98 1.24
C GLU A 18 4.26 1.47 1.02
N ILE A 19 3.27 0.85 1.65
CA ILE A 19 2.99 -0.59 1.53
C ILE A 19 2.42 -0.92 0.13
N PHE A 20 1.84 0.06 -0.55
CA PHE A 20 1.17 -0.09 -1.84
C PHE A 20 1.95 0.55 -2.99
N ASP A 21 3.21 0.88 -2.73
CA ASP A 21 4.09 1.47 -3.72
C ASP A 21 4.48 0.45 -4.79
N ASP A 22 4.45 0.88 -6.05
CA ASP A 22 4.84 0.06 -7.20
C ASP A 22 6.13 0.63 -7.80
N GLU A 23 7.22 -0.11 -7.61
CA GLU A 23 8.55 0.28 -8.08
C GLU A 23 8.71 0.14 -9.60
N GLU A 24 7.78 -0.52 -10.32
CA GLU A 24 7.83 -0.62 -11.79
C GLU A 24 7.63 0.72 -12.49
N TYR A 25 6.98 1.69 -11.81
CA TYR A 25 6.88 3.07 -12.29
C TYR A 25 8.21 3.84 -12.17
N ASP A 26 9.21 3.30 -11.46
CA ASP A 26 10.50 3.96 -11.31
C ASP A 26 11.33 3.84 -12.59
N CYS A 27 11.72 4.98 -13.16
CA CYS A 27 12.51 4.99 -14.38
C CYS A 27 13.98 4.56 -14.18
N ARG A 28 14.45 4.44 -12.92
CA ARG A 28 15.82 4.04 -12.57
C ARG A 28 15.87 3.32 -11.23
N THR A 29 16.88 2.45 -11.07
CA THR A 29 17.20 1.83 -9.79
C THR A 29 17.81 2.84 -8.80
N PRO A 30 17.79 2.57 -7.48
CA PRO A 30 18.42 3.44 -6.49
C PRO A 30 19.90 3.72 -6.78
N ASP A 31 20.68 2.71 -7.16
CA ASP A 31 22.08 2.89 -7.56
C ASP A 31 22.22 3.74 -8.82
N GLY A 32 21.31 3.57 -9.79
CA GLY A 32 21.23 4.38 -10.99
C GLY A 32 20.99 5.86 -10.68
N TRP A 33 20.12 6.17 -9.72
CA TRP A 33 19.95 7.53 -9.21
C TRP A 33 21.22 8.04 -8.54
N LEU A 34 21.77 7.29 -7.57
CA LEU A 34 22.95 7.69 -6.79
C LEU A 34 24.18 7.96 -7.67
N SER A 35 24.34 7.22 -8.76
CA SER A 35 25.46 7.39 -9.70
C SER A 35 25.49 8.78 -10.37
N LEU A 36 24.36 9.48 -10.47
CA LEU A 36 24.29 10.81 -11.08
C LEU A 36 24.98 11.89 -10.25
N GLY A 37 25.17 11.63 -8.94
CA GLY A 37 25.91 12.52 -8.05
C GLY A 37 27.42 12.39 -8.19
N THR A 38 27.91 11.37 -8.88
CA THR A 38 29.35 11.09 -9.06
C THR A 38 29.88 11.94 -10.21
N SER A 39 30.83 12.83 -9.93
CA SER A 39 31.55 13.59 -10.97
C SER A 39 32.86 12.88 -11.30
N ASP A 40 33.21 12.77 -12.59
CA ASP A 40 34.47 12.16 -13.01
C ASP A 40 35.68 12.83 -12.31
N GLY A 41 36.37 12.08 -11.45
CA GLY A 41 37.65 12.48 -10.86
C GLY A 41 37.65 13.09 -9.45
N HIS A 42 36.49 13.30 -8.81
CA HIS A 42 36.42 13.76 -7.42
C HIS A 42 35.63 12.80 -6.52
N SER A 43 36.15 12.51 -5.33
CA SER A 43 35.50 11.65 -4.31
C SER A 43 34.27 12.28 -3.65
N ASP A 44 33.86 13.48 -4.08
CA ASP A 44 32.74 14.22 -3.53
C ASP A 44 31.47 13.90 -4.30
N HIS A 45 30.62 13.06 -3.71
CA HIS A 45 29.27 12.81 -4.22
C HIS A 45 28.39 14.04 -4.00
N LYS A 46 27.92 14.65 -5.08
CA LYS A 46 26.96 15.75 -5.01
C LYS A 46 25.56 15.21 -4.69
N PRO A 47 24.80 15.88 -3.82
CA PRO A 47 23.42 15.50 -3.56
C PRO A 47 22.58 15.60 -4.83
N ILE A 48 21.71 14.62 -5.04
CA ILE A 48 20.83 14.59 -6.21
C ILE A 48 19.59 15.46 -5.92
N PRO A 49 19.26 16.43 -6.77
CA PRO A 49 18.15 17.34 -6.50
C PRO A 49 16.80 16.62 -6.60
N ALA A 50 15.95 16.80 -5.59
CA ALA A 50 14.62 16.23 -5.54
C ALA A 50 13.64 17.10 -4.74
N LYS A 51 12.38 16.71 -4.70
CA LYS A 51 11.35 17.19 -3.77
C LYS A 51 10.90 16.03 -2.90
N ALA A 52 10.77 16.25 -1.60
CA ALA A 52 10.24 15.24 -0.68
C ALA A 52 9.07 15.77 0.13
N LEU A 53 8.08 14.92 0.38
CA LEU A 53 6.98 15.22 1.29
C LEU A 53 7.47 15.03 2.73
N LEU A 54 7.68 16.14 3.44
CA LEU A 54 8.27 16.19 4.78
C LEU A 54 7.35 16.95 5.75
N PRO A 55 7.43 16.67 7.07
CA PRO A 55 6.69 17.44 8.06
C PRO A 55 7.17 18.89 8.09
N ASN A 56 6.23 19.82 8.30
CA ASN A 56 6.51 21.25 8.40
C ASN A 56 7.16 21.62 9.74
N ALA A 57 6.82 20.91 10.81
CA ALA A 57 7.50 21.03 12.09
C ALA A 57 8.75 20.13 12.08
N ASP A 58 9.93 20.76 12.17
CA ASP A 58 11.22 20.06 12.21
C ASP A 58 11.43 19.31 13.55
N HIS A 59 10.58 19.57 14.54
CA HIS A 59 10.61 18.93 15.85
C HIS A 59 9.32 18.15 16.09
N ALA A 60 9.43 16.81 16.16
CA ALA A 60 8.49 16.05 16.96
C ALA A 60 8.72 16.49 18.41
N SER A 61 7.87 17.38 18.93
CA SER A 61 7.82 17.62 20.36
C SER A 61 7.57 16.28 21.04
N SER A 62 8.44 15.91 21.98
CA SER A 62 8.38 14.66 22.76
C SER A 62 7.14 14.55 23.66
N ASP A 63 6.16 15.46 23.55
CA ASP A 63 4.88 15.36 24.22
C ASP A 63 3.86 14.73 23.27
N ALA A 64 3.72 13.41 23.42
CA ALA A 64 2.67 12.62 22.82
C ALA A 64 1.32 13.02 23.42
N THR A 65 0.75 14.13 22.95
CA THR A 65 -0.68 14.39 23.05
C THR A 65 -1.30 14.03 21.71
N LEU A 66 -2.27 13.13 21.78
CA LEU A 66 -2.94 12.47 20.67
C LEU A 66 -3.39 13.45 19.57
N CYS A 67 -3.12 13.08 18.32
CA CYS A 67 -3.79 13.59 17.11
C CYS A 67 -3.65 15.08 16.77
N GLN A 68 -2.46 15.69 16.93
CA GLN A 68 -2.16 16.86 16.10
C GLN A 68 -1.77 16.36 14.70
N SER A 69 -2.61 16.67 13.71
CA SER A 69 -2.30 16.42 12.29
C SER A 69 -1.00 17.15 11.96
N VAL A 70 0.11 16.43 11.92
CA VAL A 70 1.39 16.97 11.48
C VAL A 70 1.18 17.44 10.05
N ASP A 71 1.34 18.74 9.81
CA ASP A 71 1.20 19.30 8.49
C ASP A 71 2.40 18.90 7.63
N TYR A 72 2.15 18.45 6.41
CA TYR A 72 3.17 17.97 5.48
C TYR A 72 3.18 18.85 4.24
N SER A 73 4.37 19.18 3.75
CA SER A 73 4.51 19.86 2.46
C SER A 73 5.72 19.37 1.68
N TRP A 74 5.69 19.62 0.37
CA TRP A 74 6.78 19.29 -0.53
C TRP A 74 7.93 20.28 -0.36
N HIS A 75 9.09 19.78 0.05
CA HIS A 75 10.30 20.57 0.24
C HIS A 75 11.36 20.20 -0.78
N LEU A 76 12.18 21.17 -1.19
CA LEU A 76 13.38 20.89 -1.96
C LEU A 76 14.39 20.16 -1.07
N VAL A 77 14.92 19.05 -1.59
CA VAL A 77 15.87 18.20 -0.88
C VAL A 77 17.00 17.76 -1.78
N GLY A 78 18.14 17.44 -1.16
CA GLY A 78 19.24 16.71 -1.79
C GLY A 78 19.24 15.25 -1.34
N VAL A 79 19.17 14.31 -2.27
CA VAL A 79 19.26 12.87 -1.96
C VAL A 79 20.72 12.48 -1.86
N LEU A 80 21.09 11.83 -0.76
CA LEU A 80 22.48 11.51 -0.42
C LEU A 80 22.76 10.01 -0.48
N HIS A 81 21.80 9.19 -0.04
CA HIS A 81 22.02 7.75 0.11
C HIS A 81 20.70 7.00 0.01
N TYR A 82 20.78 5.69 -0.22
CA TYR A 82 19.66 4.77 -0.20
C TYR A 82 19.97 3.60 0.73
N SER A 83 19.05 3.28 1.63
CA SER A 83 19.15 2.10 2.50
C SER A 83 18.33 0.96 1.91
N LEU A 84 19.02 -0.11 1.53
CA LEU A 84 18.37 -1.34 1.05
C LEU A 84 17.53 -2.00 2.17
N GLU A 85 18.02 -2.00 3.41
CA GLU A 85 17.30 -2.58 4.56
C GLU A 85 15.97 -1.87 4.83
N LYS A 86 15.95 -0.53 4.73
CA LYS A 86 14.76 0.28 5.02
C LYS A 86 13.90 0.57 3.80
N HIS A 87 14.38 0.27 2.59
CA HIS A 87 13.78 0.73 1.34
C HIS A 87 13.49 2.24 1.32
N GLN A 88 14.45 3.04 1.81
CA GLN A 88 14.28 4.49 2.01
C GLN A 88 15.51 5.26 1.55
N TYR A 89 15.27 6.50 1.10
CA TYR A 89 16.30 7.46 0.72
C TYR A 89 16.61 8.40 1.89
N LEU A 90 17.90 8.62 2.14
CA LEU A 90 18.37 9.67 3.03
C LEU A 90 18.39 10.99 2.25
N VAL A 91 17.58 11.95 2.71
CA VAL A 91 17.46 13.26 2.08
C VAL A 91 17.86 14.37 3.04
N GLN A 92 18.54 15.38 2.50
CA GLN A 92 18.88 16.61 3.20
C GLN A 92 17.89 17.71 2.81
N LYS A 93 17.17 18.25 3.79
CA LYS A 93 16.24 19.37 3.58
C LYS A 93 17.04 20.64 3.25
N VAL A 94 16.71 21.28 2.13
CA VAL A 94 17.32 22.57 1.77
C VAL A 94 16.68 23.65 2.64
N LEU A 95 17.44 24.20 3.58
CA LEU A 95 17.01 25.33 4.38
C LEU A 95 17.05 26.59 3.51
N GLN A 96 15.89 27.17 3.22
CA GLN A 96 15.85 28.52 2.66
C GLN A 96 16.48 29.45 3.69
N ARG A 97 17.58 30.12 3.33
CA ARG A 97 18.08 31.26 4.11
C ARG A 97 16.94 32.27 4.18
N SER A 98 16.37 32.50 5.35
CA SER A 98 15.38 33.56 5.52
C SER A 98 16.04 34.86 5.05
N GLY A 99 15.50 35.44 3.98
CA GLY A 99 15.96 36.71 3.46
C GLY A 99 15.87 37.78 4.55
N TYR A 100 17.00 38.42 4.81
CA TYR A 100 17.16 39.83 5.17
C TYR A 100 15.85 40.57 5.54
N THR A 101 15.62 40.82 6.83
CA THR A 101 14.86 42.00 7.24
C THR A 101 15.82 43.18 7.18
N ASP A 102 15.51 44.12 6.30
CA ASP A 102 16.32 45.28 6.00
C ASP A 102 16.34 46.30 7.16
N THR A 103 17.46 47.03 7.20
CA THR A 103 17.70 48.31 7.88
C THR A 103 17.90 48.35 9.42
N ASN A 104 19.15 48.69 9.76
CA ASN A 104 19.60 49.41 10.96
C ASN A 104 19.88 48.58 12.21
N LYS A 105 21.06 47.96 12.25
CA LYS A 105 22.09 48.19 13.29
C LYS A 105 23.36 47.42 12.95
N SER A 106 24.48 48.12 13.03
CA SER A 106 25.84 47.60 12.87
C SER A 106 26.13 46.47 13.86
N GLN A 107 25.97 45.23 13.40
CA GLN A 107 26.64 44.07 13.96
C GLN A 107 26.86 43.10 12.81
N ILE A 108 28.12 42.74 12.58
CA ILE A 108 28.55 41.75 11.61
C ILE A 108 27.69 40.49 11.84
N PRO A 109 26.79 40.11 10.92
CA PRO A 109 25.94 38.95 11.15
C PRO A 109 26.83 37.73 10.99
N THR A 110 27.24 37.14 12.12
CA THR A 110 27.83 35.81 12.12
C THR A 110 26.81 34.87 11.49
N PRO A 111 27.14 34.16 10.39
CA PRO A 111 26.21 33.22 9.80
C PRO A 111 25.94 32.14 10.85
N LYS A 112 24.72 32.12 11.41
CA LYS A 112 24.25 30.97 12.15
C LYS A 112 24.26 29.80 11.17
N ILE A 113 25.28 28.95 11.24
CA ILE A 113 25.37 27.72 10.47
C ILE A 113 24.21 26.86 10.96
N LEU A 114 23.08 26.91 10.24
CA LEU A 114 21.94 26.07 10.56
C LEU A 114 22.35 24.62 10.33
N LYS A 115 22.17 23.80 11.36
CA LYS A 115 22.49 22.37 11.31
C LYS A 115 21.69 21.74 10.16
N PRO A 116 22.33 20.93 9.28
CA PRO A 116 21.62 20.25 8.22
C PRO A 116 20.59 19.27 8.83
N ILE A 117 19.36 19.32 8.29
CA ILE A 117 18.26 18.46 8.72
C ILE A 117 18.13 17.32 7.71
N PHE A 118 18.11 16.08 8.20
CA PHE A 118 18.05 14.87 7.39
C PHE A 118 16.81 14.05 7.70
N TYR A 119 16.25 13.40 6.68
CA TYR A 119 15.10 12.51 6.80
C TYR A 119 15.33 11.23 6.02
N TRP A 120 14.80 10.12 6.54
CA TRP A 120 14.61 8.91 5.76
C TRP A 120 13.22 8.95 5.12
N VAL A 121 13.17 8.86 3.80
CA VAL A 121 11.95 9.08 3.02
C VAL A 121 11.73 7.88 2.10
N PRO A 122 10.53 7.27 2.12
CA PRO A 122 10.18 6.20 1.19
C PRO A 122 10.03 6.75 -0.23
N ARG A 123 10.24 5.92 -1.24
CA ARG A 123 10.28 6.36 -2.63
C ARG A 123 8.99 7.05 -3.09
N ILE A 124 7.82 6.57 -2.70
CA ILE A 124 6.51 7.20 -3.01
C ILE A 124 6.36 8.65 -2.50
N ARG A 125 7.19 9.09 -1.55
CA ARG A 125 7.20 10.46 -1.01
C ARG A 125 8.35 11.31 -1.55
N LEU A 126 9.09 10.82 -2.53
CA LEU A 126 10.28 11.46 -3.08
C LEU A 126 10.11 11.60 -4.60
N LEU A 127 10.13 12.83 -5.09
CA LEU A 127 10.12 13.18 -6.50
C LEU A 127 11.52 13.68 -6.93
N PHE A 128 12.31 12.88 -7.63
CA PHE A 128 13.58 13.29 -8.24
C PHE A 128 13.36 14.38 -9.28
N SER A 129 14.27 15.37 -9.37
CA SER A 129 14.12 16.44 -10.37
C SER A 129 14.33 15.95 -11.81
N GLY A 130 14.97 14.78 -11.97
CA GLY A 130 15.23 14.16 -13.27
C GLY A 130 14.17 13.14 -13.72
N GLU A 131 13.09 12.95 -12.96
CA GLU A 131 12.00 12.04 -13.35
C GLU A 131 10.83 12.79 -14.02
N ASP A 132 9.99 12.07 -14.78
CA ASP A 132 8.76 12.64 -15.32
C ASP A 132 7.69 12.73 -14.20
N PRO A 133 7.23 13.93 -13.83
CA PRO A 133 6.24 14.10 -12.77
C PRO A 133 4.89 13.43 -13.10
N ARG A 134 4.58 13.16 -14.37
CA ARG A 134 3.32 12.48 -14.77
C ARG A 134 3.34 11.03 -14.34
N ILE A 135 4.44 10.32 -14.62
CA ILE A 135 4.66 8.93 -14.20
C ILE A 135 4.69 8.82 -12.67
N PHE A 136 5.31 9.80 -12.00
CA PHE A 136 5.29 9.87 -10.54
C PHE A 136 3.87 10.03 -9.97
N VAL A 137 3.03 10.88 -10.58
CA VAL A 137 1.62 11.02 -10.18
C VAL A 137 0.82 9.74 -10.45
N GLU A 138 1.06 9.06 -11.58
CA GLU A 138 0.46 7.76 -11.88
C GLU A 138 0.80 6.71 -10.82
N ARG A 139 2.06 6.65 -10.38
CA ARG A 139 2.52 5.80 -9.27
C ARG A 139 1.76 6.08 -7.96
N ILE A 140 1.60 7.35 -7.59
CA ILE A 140 0.82 7.74 -6.39
C ILE A 140 -0.64 7.32 -6.55
N GLN A 141 -1.24 7.57 -7.72
CA GLN A 141 -2.63 7.22 -7.98
C GLN A 141 -2.84 5.71 -7.94
N PHE A 142 -1.90 4.93 -8.48
CA PHE A 142 -1.90 3.48 -8.37
C PHE A 142 -1.89 3.04 -6.91
N ALA A 143 -0.96 3.53 -6.10
CA ALA A 143 -0.87 3.17 -4.68
C ALA A 143 -2.13 3.55 -3.89
N LEU A 144 -2.72 4.73 -4.17
CA LEU A 144 -3.98 5.15 -3.55
C LEU A 144 -5.14 4.22 -3.91
N ASN A 145 -5.26 3.88 -5.19
CA ASN A 145 -6.27 2.94 -5.66
C ASN A 145 -6.06 1.55 -5.08
N HIS A 146 -4.82 1.07 -5.06
CA HIS A 146 -4.47 -0.24 -4.52
C HIS A 146 -4.74 -0.31 -3.02
N ARG A 147 -4.42 0.75 -2.25
CA ARG A 147 -4.81 0.85 -0.84
C ARG A 147 -6.32 0.77 -0.67
N ALA A 148 -7.08 1.57 -1.42
CA ALA A 148 -8.54 1.58 -1.33
C ALA A 148 -9.14 0.21 -1.65
N LEU A 149 -8.61 -0.48 -2.67
CA LEU A 149 -9.03 -1.83 -3.04
C LEU A 149 -8.69 -2.86 -1.97
N THR A 150 -7.48 -2.81 -1.40
CA THR A 150 -7.06 -3.73 -0.34
C THR A 150 -7.87 -3.51 0.92
N GLU A 151 -8.05 -2.27 1.37
CA GLU A 151 -8.89 -1.94 2.52
C GLU A 151 -10.31 -2.48 2.31
N ALA A 152 -10.91 -2.22 1.16
CA ALA A 152 -12.24 -2.73 0.82
C ALA A 152 -12.36 -4.26 0.87
N ARG A 153 -11.34 -4.97 0.37
CA ARG A 153 -11.28 -6.45 0.42
C ARG A 153 -11.13 -6.97 1.85
N LEU A 154 -10.26 -6.34 2.65
CA LEU A 154 -10.07 -6.71 4.06
C LEU A 154 -11.36 -6.51 4.86
N PHE A 155 -12.07 -5.40 4.64
CA PHE A 155 -13.35 -5.17 5.26
C PHE A 155 -14.41 -6.18 4.83
N GLN A 156 -14.50 -6.50 3.53
CA GLN A 156 -15.42 -7.53 3.05
C GLN A 156 -15.15 -8.87 3.74
N GLN A 157 -13.89 -9.28 3.85
CA GLN A 157 -13.53 -10.54 4.50
C GLN A 157 -13.88 -10.52 5.99
N LEU A 158 -13.52 -9.46 6.71
CA LEU A 158 -13.88 -9.30 8.12
C LEU A 158 -15.40 -9.33 8.32
N ALA A 159 -16.15 -8.65 7.45
CA ALA A 159 -17.62 -8.63 7.51
C ALA A 159 -18.20 -10.03 7.37
N VAL A 160 -17.75 -10.80 6.37
CA VAL A 160 -18.17 -12.20 6.16
C VAL A 160 -17.79 -13.09 7.35
N ASP A 161 -16.59 -12.91 7.91
CA ASP A 161 -16.12 -13.69 9.06
C ASP A 161 -16.94 -13.41 10.33
N CYS A 162 -17.46 -12.18 10.46
CA CYS A 162 -18.34 -11.75 11.54
C CYS A 162 -19.82 -12.04 11.31
N MET A 163 -20.22 -12.54 10.15
CA MET A 163 -21.62 -12.90 9.90
C MET A 163 -22.04 -14.12 10.74
N PRO A 164 -23.30 -14.16 11.22
CA PRO A 164 -23.84 -15.34 11.89
C PRO A 164 -23.66 -16.59 11.02
N ARG A 165 -23.16 -17.67 11.63
CA ARG A 165 -23.04 -18.97 10.95
C ARG A 165 -24.32 -19.74 11.23
N THR A 166 -25.20 -19.80 10.24
CA THR A 166 -26.41 -20.63 10.31
C THR A 166 -26.15 -21.94 9.56
N PRO A 167 -25.89 -23.06 10.25
CA PRO A 167 -25.57 -24.30 9.58
C PRO A 167 -26.77 -24.78 8.76
N SER A 168 -26.61 -24.82 7.43
CA SER A 168 -27.66 -25.27 6.49
C SER A 168 -27.25 -26.48 5.64
N LEU A 169 -26.06 -27.02 5.85
CA LEU A 169 -25.56 -28.15 5.06
C LEU A 169 -26.16 -29.49 5.52
N SER A 170 -26.89 -30.17 4.63
CA SER A 170 -27.43 -31.52 4.89
C SER A 170 -26.31 -32.57 4.97
N SER A 171 -26.58 -33.66 5.70
CA SER A 171 -25.63 -34.77 5.85
C SER A 171 -25.23 -35.38 4.49
N ASP A 172 -26.19 -35.51 3.58
CA ASP A 172 -25.95 -36.07 2.23
C ASP A 172 -25.03 -35.17 1.40
N SER A 173 -25.24 -33.85 1.45
CA SER A 173 -24.38 -32.87 0.79
C SER A 173 -22.97 -32.89 1.38
N LEU A 174 -22.84 -33.02 2.69
CA LEU A 174 -21.54 -33.13 3.35
C LEU A 174 -20.79 -34.39 2.91
N GLN A 175 -21.46 -35.54 2.86
CA GLN A 175 -20.86 -36.78 2.36
C GLN A 175 -20.45 -36.66 0.89
N ARG A 176 -21.29 -36.02 0.06
CA ARG A 176 -20.98 -35.78 -1.35
C ARG A 176 -19.76 -34.88 -1.51
N ILE A 177 -19.68 -33.76 -0.79
CA ILE A 177 -18.53 -32.84 -0.81
C ILE A 177 -17.27 -33.58 -0.37
N LYS A 178 -17.34 -34.35 0.71
CA LYS A 178 -16.22 -35.15 1.19
C LYS A 178 -15.75 -36.18 0.15
N ALA A 179 -16.69 -36.89 -0.49
CA ALA A 179 -16.37 -37.85 -1.54
C ALA A 179 -15.70 -37.18 -2.75
N LEU A 180 -16.20 -36.02 -3.17
CA LEU A 180 -15.61 -35.24 -4.27
C LEU A 180 -14.20 -34.75 -3.93
N ALA A 181 -14.01 -34.17 -2.73
CA ALA A 181 -12.70 -33.69 -2.28
C ALA A 181 -11.65 -34.80 -2.32
N LEU A 182 -11.98 -35.98 -1.78
CA LEU A 182 -11.11 -37.17 -1.75
C LEU A 182 -10.89 -37.81 -3.14
N SER A 183 -11.78 -37.54 -4.11
CA SER A 183 -11.66 -38.05 -5.48
C SER A 183 -10.67 -37.23 -6.33
N THR A 184 -10.15 -36.11 -5.84
CA THR A 184 -9.20 -35.24 -6.57
C THR A 184 -7.86 -35.97 -6.79
N PRO A 185 -7.26 -35.95 -8.00
CA PRO A 185 -6.08 -36.76 -8.35
C PRO A 185 -4.80 -36.61 -7.51
N GLY A 186 -4.73 -35.69 -6.54
CA GLY A 186 -3.63 -35.58 -5.57
C GLY A 186 -3.96 -36.04 -4.14
N LEU A 187 -5.24 -36.23 -3.81
CA LEU A 187 -5.69 -36.51 -2.43
C LEU A 187 -6.13 -37.96 -2.20
N ARG A 188 -6.07 -38.80 -3.24
CA ARG A 188 -6.50 -40.21 -3.19
C ARG A 188 -5.61 -41.08 -2.28
N CYS A 189 -4.32 -40.74 -2.17
CA CYS A 189 -3.29 -41.58 -1.55
C CYS A 189 -2.69 -41.04 -0.24
N GLU A 190 -3.03 -39.83 0.22
CA GLU A 190 -2.49 -39.30 1.48
C GLU A 190 -3.43 -39.57 2.66
N THR A 191 -3.07 -40.52 3.51
CA THR A 191 -3.75 -40.82 4.78
C THR A 191 -3.80 -39.59 5.71
N SER A 192 -2.80 -38.71 5.62
CA SER A 192 -2.69 -37.42 6.32
C SER A 192 -3.81 -36.43 5.97
N VAL A 193 -4.24 -36.35 4.71
CA VAL A 193 -5.28 -35.38 4.31
C VAL A 193 -6.68 -35.89 4.67
N LYS A 194 -6.87 -37.21 4.69
CA LYS A 194 -8.13 -37.84 5.13
C LYS A 194 -8.45 -37.57 6.60
N SER A 195 -7.43 -37.44 7.45
CA SER A 195 -7.63 -37.11 8.88
C SER A 195 -7.90 -35.62 9.11
N ARG A 196 -7.44 -34.74 8.21
CA ARG A 196 -7.65 -33.28 8.31
C ARG A 196 -9.02 -32.83 7.80
N LEU A 197 -9.60 -33.49 6.80
CA LEU A 197 -10.93 -33.17 6.27
C LEU A 197 -12.06 -33.59 7.24
N THR A 198 -12.24 -32.79 8.29
CA THR A 198 -13.30 -32.98 9.27
C THR A 198 -14.64 -32.45 8.75
N ALA A 199 -15.73 -33.00 9.26
CA ALA A 199 -17.08 -32.51 8.93
C ALA A 199 -17.28 -31.06 9.40
N GLU A 200 -16.58 -30.63 10.45
CA GLU A 200 -16.65 -29.29 11.00
C GLU A 200 -15.99 -28.27 10.09
N GLU A 201 -14.79 -28.57 9.55
CA GLU A 201 -14.10 -27.70 8.61
C GLU A 201 -14.89 -27.53 7.30
N ILE A 202 -15.49 -28.61 6.78
CA ILE A 202 -16.37 -28.54 5.60
C ILE A 202 -17.58 -27.64 5.86
N LYS A 203 -18.20 -27.75 7.05
CA LYS A 203 -19.34 -26.92 7.43
C LYS A 203 -18.93 -25.45 7.59
N LEU A 204 -17.81 -25.21 8.25
CA LEU A 204 -17.27 -23.86 8.46
C LEU A 204 -17.02 -23.16 7.12
N GLU A 205 -16.34 -23.84 6.20
CA GLU A 205 -16.04 -23.29 4.87
C GLU A 205 -17.33 -23.04 4.07
N TYR A 206 -18.28 -23.97 4.14
CA TYR A 206 -19.59 -23.78 3.51
C TYR A 206 -20.32 -22.56 4.06
N ASP A 207 -20.37 -22.38 5.38
CA ASP A 207 -21.01 -21.23 6.01
C ASP A 207 -20.32 -19.91 5.59
N CYS A 208 -18.98 -19.88 5.54
CA CYS A 208 -18.23 -18.72 5.06
C CYS A 208 -18.53 -18.39 3.59
N ILE A 209 -18.62 -19.40 2.72
CA ILE A 209 -18.98 -19.22 1.31
C ILE A 209 -20.41 -18.70 1.18
N MET A 210 -21.37 -19.26 1.92
CA MET A 210 -22.76 -18.81 1.88
C MET A 210 -22.89 -17.36 2.38
N ASN A 211 -22.21 -17.01 3.46
CA ASN A 211 -22.15 -15.64 3.97
C ASN A 211 -21.53 -14.67 2.96
N ARG A 212 -20.48 -15.09 2.23
CA ARG A 212 -19.90 -14.31 1.13
C ARG A 212 -20.92 -14.08 0.00
N VAL A 213 -21.63 -15.12 -0.44
CA VAL A 213 -22.65 -15.01 -1.49
C VAL A 213 -23.77 -14.06 -1.06
N ILE A 214 -24.24 -14.16 0.18
CA ILE A 214 -25.23 -13.23 0.74
C ILE A 214 -24.69 -11.80 0.73
N PHE A 215 -23.44 -11.59 1.16
CA PHE A 215 -22.82 -10.27 1.16
C PHE A 215 -22.68 -9.67 -0.25
N GLU A 216 -22.34 -10.48 -1.26
CA GLU A 216 -22.20 -10.04 -2.66
C GLU A 216 -23.52 -9.62 -3.32
N GLN A 217 -24.64 -10.13 -2.79
CA GLN A 217 -25.98 -9.74 -3.21
C GLN A 217 -26.40 -8.39 -2.62
N LEU A 218 -25.78 -7.96 -1.51
CA LEU A 218 -26.03 -6.64 -0.94
C LEU A 218 -25.55 -5.56 -1.91
N THR A 219 -26.41 -4.57 -2.14
CA THR A 219 -26.09 -3.43 -2.99
C THR A 219 -25.30 -2.38 -2.21
N LYS A 220 -24.66 -1.45 -2.93
CA LYS A 220 -24.09 -0.26 -2.29
C LYS A 220 -25.15 0.45 -1.44
N ASP A 221 -26.39 0.49 -1.92
CA ASP A 221 -27.51 1.17 -1.26
C ASP A 221 -27.88 0.51 0.07
N ASP A 222 -27.92 -0.82 0.13
CA ASP A 222 -28.16 -1.59 1.36
C ASP A 222 -27.07 -1.39 2.41
N LEU A 223 -25.89 -0.96 1.96
CA LEU A 223 -24.70 -0.85 2.77
C LEU A 223 -24.28 0.61 3.03
N LYS A 224 -24.99 1.61 2.48
CA LYS A 224 -24.65 3.05 2.62
C LYS A 224 -24.55 3.49 4.08
N ASP A 225 -25.40 2.95 4.94
CA ASP A 225 -25.45 3.30 6.37
C ASP A 225 -24.30 2.65 7.17
N PHE A 226 -23.67 1.62 6.62
CA PHE A 226 -22.59 0.86 7.25
C PHE A 226 -21.23 1.10 6.61
N LEU A 227 -21.20 1.65 5.38
CA LEU A 227 -20.02 1.75 4.54
C LEU A 227 -19.68 3.20 4.19
N HIS A 228 -18.58 3.67 4.77
CA HIS A 228 -17.88 4.87 4.31
C HIS A 228 -16.81 4.56 3.25
N PHE A 229 -16.72 3.30 2.79
CA PHE A 229 -15.66 2.84 1.89
C PHE A 229 -16.19 2.34 0.54
N THR A 230 -15.30 2.36 -0.46
CA THR A 230 -15.59 1.86 -1.81
C THR A 230 -15.67 0.33 -1.78
N LEU A 231 -16.80 -0.27 -2.16
CA LEU A 231 -16.85 -1.72 -2.35
C LEU A 231 -15.84 -2.14 -3.44
N PRO A 232 -15.16 -3.29 -3.27
CA PRO A 232 -14.26 -3.76 -4.31
C PRO A 232 -15.05 -3.97 -5.61
N PRO A 233 -14.45 -3.69 -6.78
CA PRO A 233 -15.10 -3.96 -8.05
C PRO A 233 -15.45 -5.45 -8.11
N LYS A 234 -16.64 -5.77 -8.63
CA LYS A 234 -17.03 -7.16 -8.86
C LYS A 234 -16.03 -7.75 -9.86
N GLU A 235 -15.22 -8.70 -9.40
CA GLU A 235 -14.38 -9.48 -10.30
C GLU A 235 -15.32 -10.30 -11.18
N HIS A 236 -15.39 -9.96 -12.47
CA HIS A 236 -16.04 -10.83 -13.44
C HIS A 236 -15.11 -12.02 -13.67
N THR A 237 -15.21 -13.03 -12.81
CA THR A 237 -14.68 -14.34 -13.17
C THR A 237 -15.51 -14.81 -14.35
N LEU A 238 -14.95 -14.72 -15.56
CA LEU A 238 -15.56 -15.36 -16.73
C LEU A 238 -15.71 -16.83 -16.37
N ALA A 239 -16.95 -17.26 -16.14
CA ALA A 239 -17.24 -18.67 -15.92
C ALA A 239 -16.59 -19.44 -17.08
N PRO A 240 -15.76 -20.45 -16.82
CA PRO A 240 -15.11 -21.20 -17.88
C PRO A 240 -16.16 -21.71 -18.87
N LEU A 241 -16.08 -21.28 -20.13
CA LEU A 241 -17.01 -21.69 -21.20
C LEU A 241 -17.12 -23.22 -21.38
N LYS A 242 -16.13 -23.95 -20.87
CA LYS A 242 -16.17 -25.39 -20.63
C LYS A 242 -16.00 -25.54 -19.13
N GLY A 243 -16.92 -26.19 -18.42
CA GLY A 243 -17.01 -26.33 -16.95
C GLY A 243 -15.83 -27.02 -16.23
N ARG A 244 -14.60 -26.76 -16.66
CA ARG A 244 -13.36 -27.00 -15.94
C ARG A 244 -12.84 -25.65 -15.49
N ILE A 245 -12.97 -25.39 -14.19
CA ILE A 245 -12.07 -24.47 -13.52
C ILE A 245 -10.70 -25.14 -13.64
N LYS A 246 -9.78 -24.57 -14.44
CA LYS A 246 -8.36 -24.93 -14.29
C LYS A 246 -8.08 -24.70 -12.80
N PRO A 247 -7.49 -25.65 -12.07
CA PRO A 247 -7.17 -25.40 -10.66
C PRO A 247 -6.34 -24.13 -10.62
N LEU A 248 -6.97 -23.04 -10.19
CA LEU A 248 -6.27 -21.86 -9.74
C LEU A 248 -5.59 -22.36 -8.48
N PHE A 249 -4.40 -22.94 -8.64
CA PHE A 249 -3.40 -22.81 -7.61
C PHE A 249 -3.40 -21.32 -7.28
N ILE A 250 -3.66 -21.03 -6.01
CA ILE A 250 -3.44 -19.73 -5.39
C ILE A 250 -1.94 -19.48 -5.55
N ASN A 251 -1.53 -19.02 -6.73
CA ASN A 251 -0.15 -18.73 -7.12
C ASN A 251 -0.07 -17.41 -7.89
N THR A 252 -1.14 -16.61 -7.93
CA THR A 252 -1.04 -15.20 -8.34
C THR A 252 -0.38 -14.31 -7.27
N LEU A 253 0.22 -14.88 -6.22
CA LEU A 253 1.12 -14.18 -5.31
C LEU A 253 2.61 -14.51 -5.51
N TYR A 254 2.99 -15.41 -6.43
CA TYR A 254 4.41 -15.71 -6.68
C TYR A 254 4.63 -16.22 -8.12
N GLN A 255 4.64 -15.33 -9.11
CA GLN A 255 5.38 -15.54 -10.36
C GLN A 255 5.90 -14.21 -10.90
N GLY A 256 7.09 -13.86 -10.42
CA GLY A 256 7.91 -12.77 -10.93
C GLY A 256 9.39 -12.97 -10.61
N TRP A 257 9.86 -14.21 -10.44
CA TRP A 257 11.29 -14.55 -10.37
C TRP A 257 11.52 -15.93 -11.02
N GLY A 258 12.28 -15.94 -12.13
CA GLY A 258 12.77 -17.15 -12.81
C GLY A 258 13.34 -16.82 -14.20
N PRO A 259 14.54 -17.30 -14.57
CA PRO A 259 15.47 -16.58 -15.45
C PRO A 259 15.31 -16.92 -16.93
N LEU A 260 15.62 -15.94 -17.79
CA LEU A 260 16.30 -16.09 -19.08
C LEU A 260 17.20 -14.88 -19.30
#